data_AF-A0A7U9SML7-F1
#
_entry.id   AF-A0A7U9SML7-F1
#
_cell.length_a   1.000
_cell.length_b   1.000
_cell.length_c   1.000
_cell.angle_alpha   90.00
_cell.angle_beta   90.00
_cell.angle_gamma   90.00
#
_symmetry.space_group_name_H-M   'P 1'
#
loop_
_entity.id
_entity.type
_entity.pdbx_description
1 polymer ?
#
loop_
_entity_poly.entity_id
_entity_poly.type
_entity_poly.pdbx_seq_one_letter_code
_entity_poly.pdbx_strand_id
1 'polypeptide(L)'
;MGAWHLERQLLYPGNIILETNNKANLLRELKNCREMNMQEKQLSRMDEREEALLKRLCGENHHLEMSRGVITRGSTQVTEGPLKGMEHRIRRIDRHKRLARVELAEKPEAELGYIPAGLEITDKNI
;
A
#
# COMPACT_ATOMS: atom_id res chain seq x y z
N MET A 1 29.33 -9.46 -9.75
CA MET A 1 28.78 -9.45 -8.37
C MET A 1 27.64 -8.46 -8.35
N GLY A 2 26.46 -8.83 -7.84
CA GLY A 2 25.32 -7.91 -7.75
C GLY A 2 25.50 -6.95 -6.58
N ALA A 3 25.31 -5.65 -6.80
CA ALA A 3 25.23 -4.66 -5.74
C ALA A 3 23.77 -4.45 -5.34
N TRP A 4 23.52 -4.32 -4.04
CA TRP A 4 22.22 -3.89 -3.56
C TRP A 4 22.00 -2.43 -3.93
N HIS A 5 20.83 -2.13 -4.50
CA HIS A 5 20.38 -0.76 -4.72
C HIS A 5 18.98 -0.60 -4.14
N LEU A 6 18.67 0.63 -3.72
CA LEU A 6 17.31 0.99 -3.36
C LEU A 6 16.47 1.06 -4.63
N GLU A 7 15.26 0.50 -4.58
CA GLU A 7 14.29 0.58 -5.67
C GLU A 7 13.05 1.34 -5.19
N ARG A 8 12.49 2.17 -6.07
CA ARG A 8 11.18 2.81 -5.86
C ARG A 8 10.20 2.21 -6.84
N GLN A 9 9.05 1.79 -6.35
CA GLN A 9 7.98 1.21 -7.16
C GLN A 9 6.64 1.89 -6.84
N LEU A 10 5.74 1.91 -7.83
CA LEU A 10 4.37 2.35 -7.62
C LEU A 10 3.63 1.31 -6.77
N LEU A 11 2.90 1.75 -5.75
CA LEU A 11 2.04 0.86 -4.95
C LEU A 11 0.94 0.21 -5.80
N TYR A 12 0.39 0.99 -6.74
CA TYR A 12 -0.65 0.56 -7.66
C TYR A 12 -0.26 0.87 -9.11
N PRO A 13 0.55 0.00 -9.75
CA PRO A 13 0.91 0.18 -11.15
C PRO A 13 -0.36 0.24 -12.03
N GLY A 14 -0.43 1.24 -12.92
CA GLY A 14 -1.56 1.41 -13.84
C GLY A 14 -2.83 2.01 -13.23
N ASN A 15 -2.78 2.47 -11.97
CA ASN A 15 -3.92 3.08 -11.29
C ASN A 15 -3.61 4.52 -10.87
N ILE A 16 -4.67 5.33 -10.76
CA ILE A 16 -4.60 6.70 -10.24
C ILE A 16 -5.65 6.82 -9.14
N ILE A 17 -5.24 7.34 -7.99
CA ILE A 17 -6.15 7.68 -6.89
C ILE A 17 -6.47 9.17 -7.00
N LEU A 18 -7.76 9.52 -6.91
CA LEU A 18 -8.25 10.88 -7.08
C LEU A 18 -9.07 11.28 -5.86
N GLU A 19 -8.71 12.41 -5.25
CA GLU A 19 -9.48 13.03 -4.16
C GLU A 19 -10.35 14.15 -4.75
N THR A 20 -11.64 14.20 -4.40
CA THR A 20 -12.54 15.27 -4.87
C THR A 20 -13.63 15.57 -3.86
N ASN A 21 -13.96 16.85 -3.70
CA ASN A 21 -15.15 17.31 -3.00
C ASN A 21 -16.36 17.48 -3.94
N ASN A 22 -16.17 17.33 -5.25
CA ASN A 22 -17.22 17.48 -6.26
C ASN A 22 -17.16 16.35 -7.29
N LYS A 23 -17.81 15.24 -6.93
CA LYS A 23 -17.89 14.04 -7.76
C LYS A 23 -18.47 14.29 -9.16
N ALA A 24 -19.49 15.14 -9.28
CA ALA A 24 -20.13 15.42 -10.56
C ALA A 24 -19.17 16.12 -11.53
N ASN A 25 -18.39 17.07 -11.02
CA ASN A 25 -17.34 17.73 -11.80
C ASN A 25 -16.24 16.75 -12.21
N LEU A 26 -15.74 15.94 -11.27
CA LEU A 26 -14.72 14.92 -11.57
C LEU A 26 -15.16 13.98 -12.70
N LEU A 27 -16.39 13.46 -12.64
CA LEU A 27 -16.93 12.58 -13.67
C LEU A 27 -17.06 13.26 -15.04
N ARG A 28 -17.41 14.55 -15.06
CA ARG A 28 -17.48 15.33 -16.30
C ARG A 28 -16.10 15.49 -16.93
N GLU A 29 -15.10 15.86 -16.14
CA GLU A 29 -13.73 16.04 -16.62
C GLU A 29 -13.12 14.71 -17.09
N LEU A 30 -13.34 13.62 -16.35
CA LEU A 30 -12.88 12.29 -16.75
C LEU A 30 -13.49 11.86 -18.10
N LYS A 31 -14.80 12.03 -18.31
CA LYS A 31 -15.44 11.72 -19.61
C LYS A 31 -14.83 12.49 -20.79
N ASN A 32 -14.36 13.71 -20.55
CA ASN A 32 -13.75 14.55 -21.57
C ASN A 32 -12.27 14.22 -21.82
N CYS A 33 -11.64 13.44 -20.94
CA CYS A 33 -10.26 13.00 -21.09
C CYS A 33 -10.17 11.90 -22.17
N ARG A 34 -9.55 12.22 -23.30
CA ARG A 34 -9.43 11.29 -24.45
C ARG A 34 -8.72 9.97 -24.12
N GLU A 35 -7.83 9.99 -23.14
CA GLU A 35 -7.05 8.82 -22.70
C GLU A 35 -7.81 7.97 -21.66
N MET A 36 -8.80 8.56 -20.99
CA MET A 36 -9.55 7.97 -19.88
C MET A 36 -11.04 8.17 -20.12
N ASN A 37 -11.60 7.57 -21.18
CA ASN A 37 -13.06 7.53 -21.36
C ASN A 37 -13.69 6.57 -20.33
N MET A 38 -13.55 6.92 -19.05
CA MET A 38 -14.00 6.14 -17.91
C MET A 38 -15.44 6.50 -17.58
N GLN A 39 -16.29 5.48 -17.53
CA GLN A 39 -17.63 5.58 -16.99
C GLN A 39 -17.59 5.45 -15.46
N GLU A 40 -18.56 6.04 -14.76
CA GLU A 40 -18.65 5.99 -13.30
C GLU A 40 -18.58 4.56 -12.73
N LYS A 41 -19.12 3.57 -13.45
CA LYS A 41 -19.07 2.14 -13.10
C LYS A 41 -17.65 1.55 -13.10
N GLN A 42 -16.67 2.26 -13.65
CA GLN A 42 -15.26 1.88 -13.70
C GLN A 42 -14.44 2.59 -12.61
N LEU A 43 -15.08 3.43 -11.78
CA LEU A 43 -14.44 4.06 -10.63
C LEU A 43 -14.79 3.29 -9.37
N SER A 44 -13.76 2.85 -8.67
CA SER A 44 -13.89 2.28 -7.34
C SER A 44 -13.86 3.40 -6.30
N ARG A 45 -14.89 3.46 -5.45
CA ARG A 45 -14.86 4.37 -4.29
C ARG A 45 -13.96 3.76 -3.24
N MET A 46 -12.98 4.54 -2.80
CA MET A 46 -12.22 4.25 -1.59
C MET A 46 -13.07 4.57 -0.37
N ASP A 47 -13.09 3.67 0.60
CA ASP A 47 -13.75 3.93 1.88
C ASP A 47 -12.85 4.73 2.84
N GLU A 48 -13.45 5.32 3.88
CA GLU A 48 -12.73 6.17 4.85
C GLU A 48 -11.63 5.41 5.61
N ARG A 49 -11.79 4.09 5.82
CA ARG A 49 -10.80 3.27 6.53
C ARG A 49 -9.61 2.98 5.63
N GLU A 50 -9.84 2.65 4.37
CA GLU A 50 -8.81 2.49 3.33
C GLU A 50 -8.03 3.79 3.14
N GLU A 51 -8.73 4.92 3.04
CA GLU A 51 -8.12 6.24 2.91
C GLU A 51 -7.25 6.59 4.12
N ALA A 52 -7.79 6.45 5.34
CA ALA A 52 -7.04 6.71 6.57
C ALA A 52 -5.81 5.80 6.69
N LEU A 53 -5.92 4.54 6.26
CA LEU A 53 -4.83 3.59 6.26
C LEU A 53 -3.74 3.97 5.26
N LEU A 54 -4.11 4.35 4.03
CA LEU A 54 -3.15 4.84 3.03
C LEU A 54 -2.46 6.13 3.48
N LYS A 55 -3.21 7.08 4.05
CA LYS A 55 -2.65 8.32 4.62
C LYS A 55 -1.67 8.02 5.76
N ARG A 56 -2.01 7.07 6.65
CA ARG A 56 -1.10 6.62 7.72
C ARG A 56 0.18 5.97 7.19
N LEU A 57 0.06 5.14 6.16
CA LEU A 57 1.16 4.36 5.62
C LEU A 57 2.12 5.18 4.75
N CYS A 58 1.58 6.06 3.92
CA CYS A 58 2.33 6.81 2.93
C CYS A 58 2.69 8.23 3.39
N GLY A 59 2.03 8.73 4.44
CA GLY A 59 2.17 10.11 4.91
C GLY A 59 1.85 11.16 3.85
N GLU A 60 2.20 12.40 4.14
CA GLU A 60 1.95 13.56 3.26
C GLU A 60 2.70 13.47 1.91
N ASN A 61 3.83 12.75 1.89
CA ASN A 61 4.64 12.58 0.67
C ASN A 61 4.11 11.47 -0.25
N HIS A 62 3.00 10.82 0.11
CA HIS A 62 2.44 9.67 -0.61
C HIS A 62 3.49 8.58 -0.89
N HIS A 63 4.41 8.39 0.05
CA HIS A 63 5.54 7.47 -0.07
C HIS A 63 5.58 6.49 1.11
N LEU A 64 5.35 5.21 0.80
CA LEU A 64 5.46 4.13 1.78
C LEU A 64 6.93 3.77 2.01
N GLU A 65 7.48 4.21 3.13
CA GLU A 65 8.87 3.95 3.51
C GLU A 65 9.10 2.50 3.96
N MET A 66 10.38 2.09 3.95
CA MET A 66 10.81 0.78 4.43
C MET A 66 10.57 0.65 5.94
N SER A 67 9.84 -0.39 6.34
CA SER A 67 9.73 -0.79 7.75
C SER A 67 10.80 -1.80 8.13
N ARG A 68 11.07 -1.93 9.43
CA ARG A 68 12.01 -2.93 9.96
C ARG A 68 11.39 -3.70 11.10
N GLY A 69 11.75 -4.97 11.23
CA GLY A 69 11.27 -5.81 12.31
C GLY A 69 12.14 -7.03 12.56
N VAL A 70 11.67 -7.88 13.46
CA VAL A 70 12.29 -9.15 13.86
C VAL A 70 11.23 -10.26 13.78
N ILE A 71 11.68 -11.51 13.64
CA ILE A 71 10.82 -12.68 13.83
C ILE A 71 11.29 -13.42 15.06
N THR A 72 10.45 -13.47 16.09
CA THR A 72 10.75 -14.15 17.36
C THR A 72 9.72 -15.25 17.57
N ARG A 73 10.17 -16.50 17.70
CA ARG A 73 9.30 -17.69 17.89
C ARG A 73 8.18 -17.81 16.86
N GLY A 74 8.47 -17.46 15.61
CA GLY A 74 7.51 -17.51 14.51
C GLY A 74 6.53 -16.33 14.43
N SER A 75 6.62 -15.38 15.37
CA SER A 75 5.82 -14.15 15.35
C SER A 75 6.64 -12.99 14.79
N THR A 76 6.07 -12.24 13.84
CA THR A 76 6.67 -11.02 13.32
C THR A 76 6.37 -9.87 14.27
N GLN A 77 7.41 -9.11 14.64
CA GLN A 77 7.31 -7.86 15.38
C GLN A 77 7.95 -6.74 14.56
N VAL A 78 7.18 -5.73 14.17
CA VAL A 78 7.72 -4.56 13.46
C VAL A 78 8.19 -3.55 14.49
N THR A 79 9.46 -3.19 14.44
CA THR A 79 10.12 -2.31 15.42
C THR A 79 10.15 -0.85 14.95
N GLU A 80 10.16 -0.62 13.64
CA GLU A 80 10.33 0.69 13.01
C GLU A 80 9.52 0.81 11.71
N GLY A 81 9.18 2.06 11.35
CA GLY A 81 8.54 2.41 10.10
C GLY A 81 7.01 2.32 10.10
N PRO A 82 6.39 2.59 8.94
CA PRO A 82 4.93 2.74 8.82
C PRO A 82 4.13 1.46 9.16
N LEU A 83 4.74 0.27 9.08
CA LEU A 83 4.08 -0.98 9.45
C LEU A 83 4.05 -1.27 10.96
N LYS A 84 4.69 -0.43 11.79
CA LYS A 84 4.73 -0.64 13.25
C LYS A 84 3.33 -0.65 13.85
N GLY A 85 3.00 -1.71 14.59
CA GLY A 85 1.67 -1.92 15.16
C GLY A 85 0.61 -2.39 14.15
N MET A 86 1.03 -2.81 12.95
CA MET A 86 0.16 -3.33 11.89
C MET A 86 0.48 -4.79 11.53
N GLU A 87 1.14 -5.52 12.41
CA GLU A 87 1.60 -6.90 12.20
C GLU A 87 0.44 -7.83 11.84
N HIS A 88 -0.74 -7.61 12.43
CA HIS A 88 -1.96 -8.38 12.15
C HIS A 88 -2.45 -8.29 10.69
N ARG A 89 -2.01 -7.26 9.95
CA ARG A 89 -2.35 -7.06 8.52
C ARG A 89 -1.32 -7.65 7.58
N ILE A 90 -0.17 -8.09 8.08
CA ILE A 90 0.88 -8.71 7.27
C ILE A 90 0.46 -10.14 6.96
N ARG A 91 0.10 -10.42 5.70
CA ARG A 91 -0.32 -11.76 5.27
C ARG A 91 0.83 -12.63 4.80
N ARG A 92 1.88 -12.01 4.26
CA ARG A 92 3.06 -12.72 3.74
C ARG A 92 4.28 -11.81 3.79
N ILE A 93 5.44 -12.39 4.04
CA ILE A 93 6.74 -11.72 3.97
C ILE A 93 7.64 -12.48 2.99
N ASP A 94 8.18 -11.77 2.01
CA ASP A 94 9.30 -12.20 1.17
C ASP A 94 10.57 -11.53 1.70
N ARG A 95 11.31 -12.24 2.56
CA ARG A 95 12.53 -11.73 3.19
C ARG A 95 13.67 -11.48 2.20
N HIS A 96 13.68 -12.20 1.08
CA HIS A 96 14.72 -12.05 0.07
C HIS A 96 14.55 -10.74 -0.69
N LYS A 97 13.30 -10.34 -0.94
CA LYS A 97 12.95 -9.05 -1.55
C LYS A 97 12.74 -7.92 -0.54
N ARG A 98 12.70 -8.23 0.76
CA ARG A 98 12.34 -7.29 1.84
C ARG A 98 10.97 -6.65 1.61
N LEU A 99 10.01 -7.48 1.21
CA LEU A 99 8.64 -7.05 0.92
C LEU A 99 7.64 -7.81 1.79
N ALA A 100 6.69 -7.08 2.34
CA ALA A 100 5.49 -7.59 2.98
C ALA A 100 4.29 -7.37 2.07
N ARG A 101 3.35 -8.32 2.09
CA ARG A 101 2.00 -8.14 1.54
C ARG A 101 1.08 -7.74 2.70
N VAL A 102 0.62 -6.50 2.67
CA VAL A 102 -0.19 -5.89 3.74
C VAL A 102 -1.62 -5.77 3.26
N GLU A 103 -2.57 -6.20 4.08
CA GLU A 103 -3.99 -6.11 3.81
C GLU A 103 -4.52 -4.69 4.07
N LEU A 104 -5.15 -4.10 3.06
CA LEU A 104 -5.76 -2.76 3.16
C LEU A 104 -7.22 -2.86 3.63
N ALA A 105 -8.00 -3.71 2.97
CA ALA A 105 -9.42 -3.92 3.24
C ALA A 105 -9.66 -5.27 3.92
N GLU A 106 -10.60 -5.31 4.86
CA GLU A 106 -11.03 -6.56 5.53
C GLU A 106 -11.67 -7.56 4.56
N LYS A 107 -12.11 -7.09 3.38
CA LYS A 107 -12.66 -7.91 2.31
C LYS A 107 -11.63 -8.12 1.21
N PRO A 108 -11.18 -9.36 0.96
CA PRO A 108 -10.21 -9.67 -0.10
C PRO A 108 -10.71 -9.33 -1.51
N GLU A 109 -12.02 -9.18 -1.72
CA GLU A 109 -12.60 -8.85 -3.02
C GLU A 109 -12.49 -7.35 -3.39
N ALA A 110 -12.05 -6.49 -2.47
CA ALA A 110 -11.80 -5.09 -2.79
C ALA A 110 -10.65 -4.96 -3.80
N GLU A 111 -10.77 -4.06 -4.78
CA GLU A 111 -9.73 -3.84 -5.81
C GLU A 111 -8.37 -3.44 -5.20
N LEU A 112 -8.37 -2.87 -4.00
CA LEU A 112 -7.17 -2.48 -3.25
C LEU A 112 -6.83 -3.46 -2.11
N GLY A 113 -7.34 -4.69 -2.12
CA GLY A 113 -7.30 -5.62 -0.99
C GLY A 113 -5.90 -5.84 -0.37
N TYR A 114 -4.83 -5.70 -1.16
CA TYR A 114 -3.45 -5.77 -0.67
C TYR A 114 -2.52 -4.76 -1.32
N ILE A 115 -1.50 -4.35 -0.58
CA ILE A 115 -0.38 -3.54 -1.08
C ILE A 115 0.97 -4.20 -0.79
N PRO A 116 1.96 -4.03 -1.68
CA PRO A 116 3.35 -4.30 -1.35
C PRO A 116 3.88 -3.21 -0.42
N ALA A 117 4.58 -3.62 0.64
CA ALA A 117 5.23 -2.72 1.58
C ALA A 117 6.66 -3.16 1.84
N GLY A 118 7.59 -2.21 1.94
CA GLY A 118 8.96 -2.53 2.35
C GLY A 118 8.99 -3.04 3.79
N LEU A 119 9.54 -4.24 3.99
CA LEU A 119 9.80 -4.80 5.32
C LEU A 119 11.11 -5.58 5.34
N GLU A 120 12.10 -5.01 6.02
CA GLU A 120 13.34 -5.70 6.35
C GLU A 120 13.19 -6.45 7.68
N ILE A 121 13.36 -7.77 7.65
CA ILE A 121 13.46 -8.57 8.87
C ILE A 121 14.94 -8.71 9.22
N THR A 122 15.35 -8.06 10.29
CA THR A 122 16.67 -8.21 10.89
C THR A 122 16.57 -9.29 11.97
N ASP A 123 17.31 -10.39 11.86
CA ASP A 123 17.35 -11.37 12.93
C ASP A 123 17.97 -10.75 14.19
N LYS A 124 17.20 -10.69 15.28
CA LYS A 124 17.74 -10.52 16.63
C LYS A 124 17.12 -11.57 17.57
N ASN A 125 17.91 -12.63 17.79
CA ASN A 125 17.92 -13.62 18.89
C ASN A 125 16.66 -14.53 19.00
N ILE A 126 16.77 -15.86 18.79
CA ILE A 126 17.32 -16.90 19.72
C ILE A 126 16.86 -16.69 21.17
#